data_AF-A0A1B1ZL65-F1
#
_entry.id   AF-A0A1B1ZL65-F1
#
_cell.length_a   1.000
_cell.length_b   1.000
_cell.length_c   1.000
_cell.angle_alpha   90.00
_cell.angle_beta   90.00
_cell.angle_gamma   90.00
#
_symmetry.space_group_name_H-M   'P 1'
#
loop_
_entity.id
_entity.type
_entity.pdbx_description
1 polymer ?
#
loop_
_entity_poly.entity_id
_entity_poly.type
_entity_poly.pdbx_seq_one_letter_code
_entity_poly.pdbx_strand_id
1 'polypeptide(L)'
;MTPGAVVGHVGLCGDGPGSCVVTRLFVGPSGRRRGVAARLLDTVRGYAQRHGLTLTLEVAALGDGAAVALYERTGWVRTGSRTAQWKTPDGAPVLLHDYRLRDDVRPG
;
A
#
# COMPACT_ATOMS: atom_id res chain seq x y z
N MET A 1 11.66 -31.32 -6.45
CA MET A 1 10.68 -30.33 -5.98
C MET A 1 11.44 -29.05 -5.69
N THR A 2 11.35 -28.05 -6.56
CA THR A 2 12.00 -26.75 -6.32
C THR A 2 11.24 -26.06 -5.19
N PRO A 3 11.89 -25.59 -4.11
CA PRO A 3 11.19 -24.84 -3.08
C PRO A 3 10.51 -23.63 -3.71
N GLY A 4 9.27 -23.35 -3.31
CA GLY A 4 8.55 -22.17 -3.78
C GLY A 4 9.33 -20.89 -3.40
N ALA A 5 9.60 -20.04 -4.38
CA ALA A 5 10.28 -18.77 -4.15
C ALA A 5 9.29 -17.68 -3.71
N VAL A 6 9.63 -16.92 -2.67
CA VAL A 6 8.86 -15.73 -2.28
C VAL A 6 9.08 -14.63 -3.32
N VAL A 7 8.00 -14.21 -3.99
CA VAL A 7 8.05 -13.19 -5.06
C VAL A 7 7.60 -11.80 -4.60
N GLY A 8 7.13 -11.65 -3.37
CA GLY A 8 6.71 -10.38 -2.79
C GLY A 8 6.04 -10.54 -1.43
N HIS A 9 5.80 -9.43 -0.75
CA HIS A 9 5.17 -9.38 0.55
C HIS A 9 4.48 -8.04 0.81
N VAL A 10 3.56 -8.06 1.78
CA VAL A 10 2.89 -6.87 2.32
C VAL A 10 2.89 -6.95 3.85
N GLY A 11 3.09 -5.82 4.52
CA GLY A 11 3.04 -5.70 5.97
C GLY A 11 1.90 -4.79 6.42
N LEU A 12 1.25 -5.17 7.54
CA LEU A 12 0.27 -4.37 8.25
C LEU A 12 0.74 -4.10 9.67
N CYS A 13 0.43 -2.91 10.20
CA CYS A 13 0.62 -2.56 11.60
C CYS A 13 -0.66 -1.92 12.13
N GLY A 14 -1.00 -2.16 13.40
CA GLY A 14 -2.11 -1.47 14.06
C GLY A 14 -1.79 0.01 14.25
N ASP A 15 -2.78 0.88 14.02
CA ASP A 15 -2.66 2.34 14.08
C ASP A 15 -3.79 2.94 14.93
N GLY A 16 -3.97 2.37 16.12
CA GLY A 16 -5.08 2.70 17.02
C GLY A 16 -6.34 1.85 16.81
N PRO A 17 -7.39 2.08 17.62
CA PRO A 17 -8.61 1.29 17.56
C PRO A 17 -9.28 1.34 16.19
N GLY A 18 -9.55 0.18 15.59
CA GLY A 18 -10.24 0.09 14.30
C GLY A 18 -9.41 0.54 13.08
N SER A 19 -8.09 0.70 13.22
CA SER A 19 -7.22 1.18 12.13
C SER A 19 -5.96 0.33 11.99
N CYS A 20 -5.53 0.14 10.75
CA CYS A 20 -4.25 -0.45 10.39
C CYS A 20 -3.61 0.29 9.23
N VAL A 21 -2.28 0.37 9.25
CA VAL A 21 -1.46 0.97 8.20
C VAL A 21 -0.72 -0.11 7.41
N VAL A 22 -0.71 0.00 6.08
CA VAL A 22 0.19 -0.78 5.22
C VAL A 22 1.58 -0.19 5.32
N THR A 23 2.49 -0.88 6.01
CA THR A 23 3.84 -0.37 6.30
C THR A 23 4.85 -0.68 5.21
N ARG A 24 4.64 -1.76 4.46
CA ARG A 24 5.55 -2.18 3.39
C ARG A 24 4.82 -2.98 2.33
N LEU A 25 5.08 -2.66 1.07
CA LEU A 25 4.68 -3.45 -0.08
C LEU A 25 5.88 -3.60 -1.00
N PHE A 26 6.29 -4.84 -1.27
CA PHE A 26 7.41 -5.11 -2.16
C PHE A 26 7.12 -6.31 -3.05
N VAL A 27 7.50 -6.21 -4.31
CA VAL A 27 7.43 -7.29 -5.29
C VAL A 27 8.78 -7.40 -5.98
N GLY A 28 9.39 -8.59 -5.86
CA GLY A 28 10.65 -8.91 -6.51
C GLY A 28 10.52 -8.90 -8.04
N PRO A 29 11.62 -8.75 -8.79
CA PRO A 29 11.58 -8.67 -10.26
C PRO A 29 10.80 -9.81 -10.93
N SER A 30 10.95 -11.04 -10.43
CA SER A 30 10.27 -12.25 -10.89
C SER A 30 8.74 -12.24 -10.70
N GLY A 31 8.21 -11.36 -9.85
CA GLY A 31 6.78 -11.18 -9.59
C GLY A 31 6.14 -9.97 -10.27
N ARG A 32 6.92 -9.12 -10.96
CA ARG A 32 6.40 -7.90 -11.60
C ARG A 32 5.52 -8.22 -12.80
N ARG A 33 4.62 -7.30 -13.14
CA ARG A 33 3.67 -7.40 -14.28
C ARG A 33 2.75 -8.65 -14.25
N ARG A 34 2.67 -9.35 -13.11
CA ARG A 34 1.82 -10.54 -12.89
C ARG A 34 0.70 -10.30 -11.87
N GLY A 35 0.37 -9.03 -11.59
CA GLY A 35 -0.67 -8.67 -10.63
C GLY A 35 -0.37 -8.97 -9.16
N VAL A 36 0.87 -9.38 -8.81
CA VAL A 36 1.24 -9.78 -7.44
C VAL A 36 0.94 -8.68 -6.41
N ALA A 37 1.29 -7.43 -6.72
CA ALA A 37 1.05 -6.31 -5.82
C ALA A 37 -0.44 -6.08 -5.55
N ALA A 38 -1.29 -6.20 -6.57
CA ALA A 38 -2.75 -6.09 -6.42
C ALA A 38 -3.30 -7.22 -5.53
N ARG A 39 -2.87 -8.47 -5.76
CA ARG A 39 -3.29 -9.62 -4.92
C ARG A 39 -2.87 -9.49 -3.46
N LEU A 40 -1.69 -8.91 -3.20
CA LEU A 40 -1.25 -8.61 -1.84
C LEU A 40 -2.15 -7.54 -1.19
N LEU A 41 -2.52 -6.49 -1.93
CA LEU A 41 -3.45 -5.46 -1.47
C LEU A 41 -4.87 -6.01 -1.21
N ASP A 42 -5.35 -6.92 -2.05
CA ASP A 42 -6.64 -7.60 -1.85
C ASP A 42 -6.62 -8.48 -0.59
N THR A 43 -5.47 -9.10 -0.30
CA THR A 43 -5.30 -9.93 0.90
C THR A 43 -5.46 -9.09 2.18
N VAL A 44 -4.79 -7.93 2.24
CA VAL A 44 -4.90 -7.03 3.40
C VAL A 44 -6.27 -6.37 3.49
N ARG A 45 -6.91 -6.05 2.36
CA ARG A 45 -8.31 -5.60 2.32
C ARG A 45 -9.24 -6.64 2.94
N GLY A 46 -9.14 -7.90 2.51
CA GLY A 46 -9.98 -8.97 3.03
C GLY A 46 -9.76 -9.18 4.53
N TYR A 47 -8.52 -9.05 5.01
CA TYR A 47 -8.23 -9.04 6.45
C TYR A 47 -8.95 -7.89 7.16
N ALA A 48 -8.75 -6.65 6.70
CA ALA A 48 -9.35 -5.47 7.32
C ALA A 48 -10.89 -5.55 7.36
N GLN A 49 -11.52 -5.98 6.26
CA GLN A 49 -12.97 -6.17 6.19
C GLN A 49 -13.49 -7.19 7.22
N ARG A 50 -12.81 -8.33 7.39
CA ARG A 50 -13.21 -9.35 8.39
C ARG A 50 -13.10 -8.85 9.83
N HIS A 51 -12.22 -7.89 10.07
CA HIS A 51 -11.94 -7.35 11.40
C HIS A 51 -12.55 -5.96 11.64
N GLY A 52 -13.32 -5.42 10.70
CA GLY A 52 -13.90 -4.07 10.82
C GLY A 52 -12.84 -2.97 10.90
N LEU A 53 -11.69 -3.17 10.25
CA LEU A 53 -10.56 -2.24 10.29
C LEU A 53 -10.58 -1.32 9.08
N THR A 54 -10.17 -0.08 9.31
CA THR A 54 -9.87 0.88 8.26
C THR A 54 -8.40 0.74 7.85
N LEU A 55 -8.12 0.92 6.55
CA LEU A 55 -6.77 0.79 6.01
C LEU A 55 -6.23 2.13 5.52
N THR A 56 -5.03 2.47 5.96
CA THR A 56 -4.26 3.64 5.52
C THR A 56 -2.91 3.22 4.96
N LEU A 57 -2.30 4.10 4.18
CA LEU A 57 -0.89 3.98 3.78
C LEU A 57 -0.29 5.35 3.48
N GLU A 58 1.02 5.42 3.55
CA GLU A 58 1.79 6.54 3.04
C GLU A 58 2.71 6.07 1.92
N VAL A 59 2.84 6.89 0.88
CA VAL A 59 3.73 6.63 -0.23
C VAL A 59 4.51 7.88 -0.60
N ALA A 60 5.82 7.73 -0.76
CA ALA A 60 6.64 8.77 -1.34
C ALA A 60 6.34 8.91 -2.83
N ALA A 61 6.07 10.13 -3.28
CA ALA A 61 5.87 10.49 -4.68
C ALA A 61 7.22 10.54 -5.41
N LEU A 62 7.90 9.40 -5.45
CA LEU A 62 9.22 9.23 -6.06
C LEU A 62 9.14 8.25 -7.24
N GLY A 63 10.07 8.39 -8.18
CA GLY A 63 10.16 7.52 -9.35
C GLY A 63 9.09 7.79 -10.40
N ASP A 64 8.66 6.74 -11.10
CA ASP A 64 7.71 6.80 -12.23
C ASP A 64 6.23 6.83 -11.81
N GLY A 65 5.94 6.94 -10.51
CA GLY A 65 4.58 6.95 -9.98
C GLY A 65 3.86 5.59 -10.03
N ALA A 66 4.55 4.47 -10.31
CA ALA A 66 3.91 3.15 -10.41
C ALA A 66 3.17 2.72 -9.13
N ALA A 67 3.68 3.10 -7.96
CA ALA A 67 3.04 2.84 -6.67
C ALA A 67 1.76 3.67 -6.49
N VAL A 68 1.81 4.97 -6.79
CA VAL A 68 0.65 5.87 -6.77
C VAL A 68 -0.45 5.34 -7.70
N ALA A 69 -0.10 5.03 -8.95
CA ALA A 69 -1.04 4.46 -9.92
C ALA A 69 -1.58 3.09 -9.48
N LEU A 70 -0.81 2.29 -8.72
CA LEU A 70 -1.27 1.03 -8.14
C LEU A 70 -2.33 1.28 -7.08
N TYR A 71 -2.08 2.16 -6.13
CA TYR A 71 -3.03 2.42 -5.05
C TYR A 71 -4.33 3.01 -5.60
N GLU A 72 -4.25 3.98 -6.50
CA GLU A 72 -5.44 4.61 -7.08
C GLU A 72 -6.31 3.61 -7.88
N ARG A 73 -5.70 2.77 -8.74
CA ARG A 73 -6.48 1.74 -9.48
C ARG A 73 -7.02 0.64 -8.58
N THR A 74 -6.42 0.43 -7.41
CA THR A 74 -6.89 -0.57 -6.44
C THR A 74 -7.83 0.05 -5.41
N GLY A 75 -8.43 1.21 -5.69
CA GLY A 75 -9.51 1.76 -4.87
C GLY A 75 -9.05 2.53 -3.62
N TRP A 76 -7.77 2.90 -3.54
CA TRP A 76 -7.30 3.83 -2.51
C TRP A 76 -7.56 5.27 -2.94
N VAL A 77 -7.91 6.11 -1.98
CA VAL A 77 -8.14 7.55 -2.17
C VAL A 77 -7.08 8.33 -1.44
N ARG A 78 -6.47 9.28 -2.14
CA ARG A 78 -5.54 10.21 -1.53
C ARG A 78 -6.30 11.14 -0.58
N THR A 79 -5.92 11.17 0.68
CA THR A 79 -6.53 12.00 1.72
C THR A 79 -5.70 13.23 2.04
N GLY A 80 -4.42 13.23 1.67
CA GLY A 80 -3.51 14.32 1.98
C GLY A 80 -2.19 14.21 1.23
N SER A 81 -1.39 15.26 1.36
CA SER A 81 0.01 15.24 0.94
C SER A 81 0.82 16.15 1.84
N ARG A 82 2.04 15.74 2.16
CA ARG A 82 2.93 16.47 3.08
C ARG A 82 4.37 16.31 2.68
N THR A 83 5.19 17.32 2.96
CA THR A 83 6.64 17.15 2.84
C THR A 83 7.13 16.25 3.97
N ALA A 84 7.89 15.21 3.63
CA ALA A 84 8.53 14.35 4.60
C ALA A 84 9.51 15.16 5.46
N GLN A 85 9.68 14.75 6.71
CA GLN A 85 10.70 15.33 7.59
C GLN A 85 12.11 14.90 7.22
N TRP A 86 12.22 13.84 6.40
CA TRP A 86 13.48 13.34 5.84
C TRP A 86 13.61 13.74 4.38
N LYS A 87 14.86 13.78 3.92
CA LYS A 87 15.23 14.13 2.54
C LYS A 87 15.79 12.89 1.84
N THR A 88 15.80 12.92 0.51
CA THR A 88 16.55 11.94 -0.28
C THR A 88 18.06 12.05 0.01
N PRO A 89 18.88 11.05 -0.40
CA PRO A 89 20.33 11.11 -0.21
C PRO A 89 21.01 12.34 -0.82
N ASP A 90 20.46 12.88 -1.90
CA ASP A 90 20.88 14.12 -2.58
C ASP A 90 20.30 15.40 -1.95
N GLY A 91 19.56 15.28 -0.84
CA GLY A 91 19.05 16.42 -0.08
C GLY A 91 17.74 17.03 -0.61
N ALA A 92 17.11 16.41 -1.60
CA ALA A 92 15.84 16.87 -2.14
C ALA A 92 14.69 16.60 -1.15
N PRO A 93 13.71 17.52 -1.05
CA PRO A 93 12.51 17.28 -0.26
C PRO A 93 11.69 16.14 -0.87
N VAL A 94 11.11 15.30 -0.01
CA VAL A 94 10.23 14.20 -0.45
C VAL A 94 8.78 14.56 -0.18
N LEU A 95 7.94 14.48 -1.21
CA LEU A 95 6.50 14.58 -1.05
C LEU A 95 5.94 13.20 -0.69
N LEU A 96 5.21 13.13 0.43
CA LEU A 96 4.43 11.97 0.84
C LEU A 96 2.97 12.20 0.47
N HIS A 97 2.32 11.14 0.02
CA HIS A 97 0.88 11.09 -0.17
C HIS A 97 0.27 10.14 0.85
N ASP A 98 -0.72 10.64 1.58
CA ASP A 98 -1.53 9.85 2.50
C ASP A 98 -2.71 9.27 1.74
N TYR A 99 -2.97 7.98 1.93
CA TYR A 99 -4.09 7.28 1.31
C TYR A 99 -4.91 6.53 2.34
N ARG A 100 -6.21 6.45 2.06
CA ARG A 100 -7.16 5.58 2.75
C ARG A 100 -7.83 4.67 1.73
N LEU A 101 -8.00 3.39 2.05
CA LEU A 101 -8.78 2.50 1.21
C LEU A 101 -10.25 2.92 1.25
N ARG A 102 -10.92 3.01 0.08
CA ARG A 102 -12.37 3.26 0.06
C ARG A 102 -13.08 2.15 0.83
N ASP A 103 -13.98 2.55 1.71
CA ASP A 103 -14.95 1.65 2.30
C ASP A 103 -15.94 1.28 1.18
N ASP A 104 -15.67 0.18 0.47
CA ASP A 104 -16.66 -0.39 -0.45
C ASP A 104 -17.84 -0.87 0.41
N VAL A 105 -18.93 -0.10 0.38
CA VAL A 105 -20.24 -0.56 0.86
C VAL A 105 -20.57 -1.81 0.06
N ARG A 106 -20.65 -2.98 0.72
CA ARG A 106 -21.20 -4.16 0.05
C ARG A 106 -22.60 -3.80 -0.46
N PRO A 107 -22.98 -4.11 -1.71
CA PRO A 107 -24.40 -4.23 -2.00
C PRO A 107 -24.93 -5.34 -1.09
N GLY A 108 -26.03 -5.04 -0.40
CA GLY A 108 -26.75 -5.98 0.46
C GLY A 108 -27.32 -7.17 -0.31
#